data_AF-A0A9E0U4S0-F1
#
_entry.id   AF-A0A9E0U4S0-F1
#
_cell.length_a   1.000
_cell.length_b   1.000
_cell.length_c   1.000
_cell.angle_alpha   90.00
_cell.angle_beta   90.00
_cell.angle_gamma   90.00
#
_symmetry.space_group_name_H-M   'P 1'
#
loop_
_entity.id
_entity.type
_entity.pdbx_description
1 polymer ?
#
loop_
_entity_poly.entity_id
_entity_poly.type
_entity_poly.pdbx_seq_one_letter_code
_entity_poly.pdbx_strand_id
1 'polypeptide(L)'
;MSNKALQKELGKGLPDPLYCFWSEEIFFLEEALSRAVKAVIAGSPEEFNLDIFYPSSSPQEILDALTTLPLMAQRRLVVIKDYHQFSKPAVNALTPYFAKPYDTACMLILSHKKPRFSHDFKWKIYPLSIRE
;
A
#
# COMPACT_ATOMS: atom_id res chain seq x y z
N MET A 1 9.88 -13.12 7.69
CA MET A 1 9.68 -11.89 8.50
C MET A 1 8.97 -12.15 9.84
N SER A 2 9.39 -11.51 10.95
CA SER A 2 8.84 -11.75 12.32
C SER A 2 7.88 -10.66 12.85
N ASN A 3 7.33 -9.78 12.01
CA ASN A 3 6.44 -8.71 12.49
C ASN A 3 5.02 -9.24 12.82
N LYS A 4 4.80 -9.69 14.06
CA LYS A 4 3.52 -10.26 14.55
C LYS A 4 2.30 -9.35 14.32
N ALA A 5 2.47 -8.03 14.44
CA ALA A 5 1.38 -7.09 14.20
C ALA A 5 0.96 -7.08 12.73
N LEU A 6 1.94 -7.07 11.81
CA LEU A 6 1.68 -7.21 10.37
C LEU A 6 1.04 -8.56 10.05
N GLN A 7 1.50 -9.66 10.66
CA GLN A 7 0.89 -10.99 10.44
C GLN A 7 -0.61 -10.98 10.79
N LYS A 8 -0.97 -10.32 11.90
CA LYS A 8 -2.36 -10.19 12.33
C LYS A 8 -3.20 -9.37 11.35
N GLU A 9 -2.66 -8.29 10.81
CA GLU A 9 -3.35 -7.47 9.81
C GLU A 9 -3.50 -8.20 8.48
N LEU A 10 -2.46 -8.88 8.00
CA LEU A 10 -2.54 -9.74 6.82
C LEU A 10 -3.59 -10.84 6.99
N GLY A 11 -3.68 -11.44 8.18
CA GLY A 11 -4.71 -12.43 8.49
C GLY A 11 -6.15 -11.89 8.48
N LYS A 12 -6.32 -10.56 8.58
CA LYS A 12 -7.60 -9.88 8.45
C LYS A 12 -7.84 -9.30 7.06
N GLY A 13 -6.94 -9.57 6.11
CA GLY A 13 -7.02 -9.00 4.77
C GLY A 13 -6.55 -7.55 4.67
N LEU A 14 -5.83 -6.99 5.65
CA LEU A 14 -5.44 -5.58 5.72
C LEU A 14 -6.66 -4.63 5.71
N PRO A 15 -7.55 -4.63 6.72
CA PRO A 15 -8.88 -3.99 6.64
C PRO A 15 -8.89 -2.46 6.49
N ASP A 16 -7.81 -1.77 6.83
CA ASP A 16 -7.74 -0.30 6.72
C ASP A 16 -7.42 0.14 5.28
N PRO A 17 -7.63 1.42 4.93
CA PRO A 17 -7.38 1.87 3.57
C PRO A 17 -5.91 2.27 3.31
N LEU A 18 -5.11 2.54 4.35
CA LEU A 18 -3.77 3.12 4.22
C LEU A 18 -2.72 2.31 4.99
N TYR A 19 -1.84 1.63 4.25
CA TYR A 19 -0.74 0.84 4.78
C TYR A 19 0.60 1.29 4.22
N CYS A 20 1.64 1.27 5.05
CA CYS A 20 3.01 1.46 4.58
C CYS A 20 3.92 0.38 5.16
N PHE A 21 4.55 -0.39 4.29
CA PHE A 21 5.62 -1.31 4.65
C PHE A 21 6.94 -0.70 4.23
N TRP A 22 7.93 -0.75 5.12
CA TRP A 22 9.27 -0.27 4.79
C TRP A 22 10.35 -1.21 5.30
N SER A 23 11.42 -1.31 4.53
CA SER A 23 12.56 -2.21 4.77
C SER A 23 13.77 -1.67 4.04
N GLU A 24 14.96 -1.79 4.60
CA GLU A 24 16.18 -1.55 3.83
C GLU A 24 16.42 -2.68 2.81
N GLU A 25 15.93 -3.89 3.09
CA GLU A 25 16.04 -5.06 2.22
C GLU A 25 14.82 -5.24 1.32
N ILE A 26 15.04 -5.27 0.00
CA ILE A 26 13.98 -5.41 -1.02
C ILE A 26 13.22 -6.74 -0.89
N PHE A 27 13.92 -7.80 -0.52
CA PHE A 27 13.37 -9.15 -0.40
C PHE A 27 12.16 -9.18 0.54
N PHE A 28 12.23 -8.48 1.69
CA PHE A 28 11.10 -8.41 2.61
C PHE A 28 9.91 -7.64 2.06
N LEU A 29 10.14 -6.60 1.24
CA LEU A 29 9.05 -5.86 0.62
C LEU A 29 8.33 -6.73 -0.41
N GLU A 30 9.06 -7.49 -1.25
CA GLU A 30 8.45 -8.40 -2.22
C GLU A 30 7.69 -9.55 -1.55
N GLU A 31 8.27 -10.15 -0.50
CA GLU A 31 7.58 -11.18 0.29
C GLU A 31 6.31 -10.61 0.95
N ALA A 32 6.36 -9.41 1.52
CA ALA A 32 5.20 -8.76 2.13
C ALA A 32 4.13 -8.42 1.10
N LEU A 33 4.54 -7.94 -0.07
CA LEU A 33 3.66 -7.62 -1.18
C LEU A 33 2.89 -8.86 -1.66
N SER A 34 3.59 -9.96 -1.93
CA SER A 34 2.94 -11.22 -2.35
C SER A 34 1.87 -11.68 -1.36
N ARG A 35 2.14 -11.50 -0.07
CA ARG A 35 1.20 -11.84 0.99
C ARG A 35 0.03 -10.85 1.10
N ALA A 36 0.27 -9.56 0.89
CA ALA A 36 -0.76 -8.54 0.88
C ALA A 36 -1.73 -8.73 -0.30
N VAL A 37 -1.21 -9.02 -1.49
CA VAL A 37 -2.01 -9.35 -2.68
C VAL A 37 -2.95 -10.52 -2.37
N LYS A 38 -2.41 -11.63 -1.86
CA LYS A 38 -3.19 -12.81 -1.45
C LYS A 38 -4.22 -12.49 -0.37
N ALA A 39 -3.94 -11.56 0.53
CA ALA A 39 -4.82 -11.23 1.65
C ALA A 39 -5.98 -10.31 1.23
N VAL A 40 -5.73 -9.34 0.35
CA VAL A 40 -6.72 -8.32 -0.06
C VAL A 40 -7.60 -8.80 -1.21
N ILE A 41 -7.00 -9.51 -2.18
CA ILE A 41 -7.62 -9.87 -3.46
C ILE A 41 -8.04 -11.36 -3.47
N ALA A 42 -8.05 -12.02 -2.31
CA ALA A 42 -8.35 -13.45 -2.16
C ALA A 42 -9.63 -13.85 -2.92
N GLY A 43 -9.50 -14.72 -3.93
CA GLY A 43 -10.64 -15.25 -4.67
C GLY A 43 -11.14 -14.37 -5.83
N SER A 44 -10.39 -13.33 -6.21
CA SER A 44 -10.68 -12.51 -7.39
C SER A 44 -9.44 -12.36 -8.28
N PRO A 45 -9.58 -12.13 -9.60
CA PRO A 45 -8.42 -11.97 -10.47
C PRO A 45 -7.64 -10.70 -10.14
N GLU A 46 -6.31 -10.82 -10.03
CA GLU A 46 -5.41 -9.71 -9.74
C GLU A 46 -5.49 -8.63 -10.83
N GLU A 47 -5.62 -9.02 -12.10
CA GLU A 47 -5.67 -8.11 -13.26
C GLU A 47 -6.76 -7.02 -13.19
N PHE A 48 -7.82 -7.25 -12.40
CA PHE A 48 -8.92 -6.28 -12.25
C PHE A 48 -8.83 -5.46 -10.97
N ASN A 49 -8.07 -5.93 -9.98
CA ASN A 49 -8.11 -5.41 -8.61
C ASN A 49 -6.74 -5.07 -8.04
N LEU A 50 -5.65 -5.25 -8.80
CA LEU A 50 -4.28 -4.92 -8.43
C LEU A 50 -3.70 -3.91 -9.42
N ASP A 51 -3.32 -2.75 -8.91
CA ASP A 51 -2.57 -1.74 -9.66
C ASP A 51 -1.24 -1.48 -8.95
N ILE A 52 -0.13 -1.45 -9.69
CA ILE A 52 1.21 -1.20 -9.15
C ILE A 52 1.82 0.02 -9.83
N PHE A 53 2.17 1.01 -9.02
CA PHE A 53 2.73 2.29 -9.46
C PHE A 53 4.14 2.52 -8.92
N TYR A 54 4.90 3.34 -9.62
CA TYR A 54 6.29 3.68 -9.35
C TYR A 54 6.47 5.21 -9.33
N PRO A 55 7.64 5.74 -8.92
CA PRO A 55 7.88 7.19 -8.92
C PRO A 55 7.72 7.88 -10.28
N SER A 56 7.77 7.11 -11.38
CA SER A 56 7.53 7.58 -12.75
C SER A 56 6.04 7.71 -13.10
N SER A 57 5.15 7.09 -12.33
CA SER A 57 3.70 7.13 -12.56
C SER A 57 3.13 8.50 -12.20
N SER A 58 2.09 8.92 -12.92
CA SER A 58 1.44 10.19 -12.61
C SER A 58 0.58 10.06 -11.34
N PRO A 59 0.49 11.11 -10.50
CA PRO A 59 -0.41 11.10 -9.36
C PRO A 59 -1.88 10.92 -9.76
N GLN A 60 -2.26 11.38 -10.96
CA GLN A 60 -3.63 11.26 -11.45
C GLN A 60 -4.00 9.79 -11.71
N GLU A 61 -3.13 9.02 -12.38
CA GLU A 61 -3.36 7.57 -12.61
C GLU A 61 -3.52 6.81 -11.29
N ILE A 62 -2.73 7.17 -10.27
CA ILE A 62 -2.84 6.57 -8.93
C ILE A 62 -4.20 6.89 -8.30
N LEU A 63 -4.65 8.14 -8.38
CA LEU A 63 -5.96 8.56 -7.86
C LEU A 63 -7.12 7.90 -8.60
N ASP A 64 -7.02 7.76 -9.92
CA ASP A 64 -8.03 7.10 -10.74
C ASP A 64 -8.16 5.62 -10.34
N ALA A 65 -7.05 4.91 -10.13
CA ALA A 65 -7.08 3.54 -9.62
C ALA A 65 -7.72 3.44 -8.23
N LEU A 66 -7.37 4.35 -7.31
CA LEU A 66 -7.90 4.38 -5.93
C LEU A 66 -9.40 4.71 -5.85
N THR A 67 -9.95 5.37 -6.86
CA THR A 67 -11.36 5.76 -6.92
C THR A 67 -12.21 4.79 -7.73
N THR A 68 -11.58 3.90 -8.49
CA THR A 68 -12.27 2.84 -9.22
C THR A 68 -12.79 1.79 -8.24
N LEU A 69 -14.01 1.29 -8.44
CA LEU A 69 -14.59 0.24 -7.61
C LEU A 69 -13.99 -1.14 -7.92
N PRO A 70 -13.77 -2.01 -6.92
CA PRO A 70 -13.29 -3.36 -7.14
C PRO A 70 -14.28 -4.20 -7.95
N LEU A 71 -13.77 -5.16 -8.71
CA LEU A 71 -14.57 -6.10 -9.49
C LEU A 71 -14.50 -7.49 -8.87
N MET A 72 -15.65 -7.99 -8.39
CA MET A 72 -15.76 -9.32 -7.74
C MET A 72 -14.80 -9.52 -6.56
N ALA A 73 -14.30 -8.43 -5.97
CA ALA A 73 -13.44 -8.40 -4.80
C ALA A 73 -14.05 -7.46 -3.75
N GLN A 74 -13.68 -7.65 -2.48
CA GLN A 74 -14.10 -6.71 -1.44
C GLN A 74 -13.45 -5.33 -1.63
N ARG A 75 -12.18 -5.30 -2.05
CA ARG A 75 -11.39 -4.09 -2.19
C ARG A 75 -10.39 -4.20 -3.33
N ARG A 76 -10.08 -3.06 -3.95
CA ARG A 76 -8.96 -2.92 -4.90
C ARG A 76 -7.68 -2.65 -4.11
N LEU A 77 -6.58 -3.29 -4.48
CA LEU A 77 -5.25 -3.05 -3.93
C LEU A 77 -4.46 -2.15 -4.88
N VAL A 78 -4.09 -0.96 -4.42
CA VAL A 78 -3.22 -0.04 -5.16
C VAL A 78 -1.88 0.02 -4.45
N VAL A 79 -0.83 -0.43 -5.12
CA VAL A 79 0.52 -0.54 -4.56
C VAL A 79 1.38 0.59 -5.12
N ILE A 80 2.07 1.31 -4.23
CA ILE A 80 3.06 2.32 -4.61
C ILE A 80 4.43 1.83 -4.19
N LYS A 81 5.28 1.47 -5.15
CA LYS A 81 6.66 1.03 -4.93
C LYS A 81 7.61 2.22 -4.92
N ASP A 82 8.74 2.07 -4.24
CA ASP A 82 9.80 3.08 -4.14
C ASP A 82 9.33 4.45 -3.66
N TYR A 83 8.37 4.49 -2.74
CA TYR A 83 7.73 5.75 -2.32
C TYR A 83 8.70 6.83 -1.83
N HIS A 84 9.80 6.44 -1.18
CA HIS A 84 10.89 7.34 -0.78
C HIS A 84 11.52 8.16 -1.94
N GLN A 85 11.31 7.78 -3.20
CA GLN A 85 11.79 8.49 -4.39
C GLN A 85 10.74 9.39 -5.02
N PHE A 86 9.48 9.35 -4.55
CA PHE A 86 8.45 10.25 -5.07
C PHE A 86 8.81 11.71 -4.79
N SER A 87 8.58 12.55 -5.79
CA SER A 87 8.79 13.99 -5.67
C SER A 87 7.78 14.61 -4.69
N LYS A 88 8.18 15.69 -4.01
CA LYS A 88 7.26 16.43 -3.12
C LYS A 88 5.96 16.87 -3.84
N PRO A 89 6.00 17.38 -5.09
CA PRO A 89 4.78 17.69 -5.82
C PRO A 89 3.86 16.48 -6.03
N ALA A 90 4.43 15.31 -6.35
CA ALA A 90 3.64 14.09 -6.52
C ALA A 90 2.96 13.66 -5.21
N VAL A 91 3.69 13.69 -4.09
CA VAL A 91 3.12 13.40 -2.76
C VAL A 91 2.04 14.42 -2.36
N ASN A 92 2.26 15.70 -2.65
CA ASN A 92 1.27 16.76 -2.38
C ASN A 92 -0.03 16.54 -3.16
N ALA A 93 0.06 16.07 -4.41
CA ALA A 93 -1.11 15.75 -5.23
C ALA A 93 -1.95 14.59 -4.65
N LEU A 94 -1.32 13.63 -3.96
CA LEU A 94 -2.01 12.50 -3.30
C LEU A 94 -2.56 12.86 -1.90
N THR A 95 -2.10 13.97 -1.31
CA THR A 95 -2.44 14.37 0.07
C THR A 95 -3.95 14.49 0.33
N PRO A 96 -4.77 15.04 -0.58
CA PRO A 96 -6.23 15.08 -0.38
C PRO A 96 -6.86 13.70 -0.19
N TYR A 97 -6.35 12.68 -0.87
CA TYR A 97 -6.84 11.31 -0.73
C TYR A 97 -6.53 10.74 0.66
N PHE A 98 -5.34 10.99 1.20
CA PHE A 98 -4.95 10.48 2.53
C PHE A 98 -5.84 11.00 3.66
N ALA A 99 -6.44 12.19 3.49
CA ALA A 99 -7.36 12.76 4.46
C ALA A 99 -8.71 12.03 4.50
N LYS A 100 -9.16 11.50 3.35
CA LYS A 100 -10.45 10.81 3.21
C LYS A 100 -10.34 9.67 2.18
N PRO A 101 -9.67 8.57 2.54
CA PRO A 101 -9.53 7.43 1.65
C PRO A 101 -10.85 6.66 1.53
N TYR A 102 -11.01 5.90 0.46
CA TYR A 102 -12.19 5.06 0.26
C TYR A 102 -11.99 3.67 0.88
N ASP A 103 -12.98 3.19 1.62
CA ASP A 103 -12.94 1.85 2.22
C ASP A 103 -12.95 0.72 1.17
N THR A 104 -13.35 1.02 -0.07
CA THR A 104 -13.31 0.09 -1.22
C THR A 104 -11.92 -0.07 -1.82
N ALA A 105 -10.93 0.69 -1.37
CA ALA A 105 -9.55 0.63 -1.83
C ALA A 105 -8.59 0.45 -0.65
N CYS A 106 -7.56 -0.36 -0.86
CA CYS A 106 -6.43 -0.53 0.03
C CYS A 106 -5.20 0.04 -0.68
N MET A 107 -4.71 1.18 -0.21
CA MET A 107 -3.41 1.70 -0.63
C MET A 107 -2.30 1.04 0.18
N LEU A 108 -1.34 0.44 -0.50
CA LEU A 108 -0.13 -0.12 0.09
C LEU A 108 1.12 0.58 -0.44
N ILE A 109 1.78 1.33 0.43
CA ILE A 109 3.08 1.93 0.15
C ILE A 109 4.19 0.94 0.50
N LEU A 110 5.13 0.72 -0.43
CA LEU A 110 6.40 0.05 -0.19
C LEU A 110 7.55 1.07 -0.31
N SER A 111 8.44 1.07 0.68
CA SER A 111 9.52 2.05 0.75
C SER A 111 10.82 1.44 1.28
N HIS A 112 11.95 1.82 0.67
CA HIS A 112 13.28 1.45 1.17
C HIS A 112 13.75 2.27 2.37
N LYS A 113 12.99 3.31 2.72
CA LYS A 113 13.29 4.21 3.84
C LYS A 113 12.05 4.38 4.70
N LYS A 114 12.27 4.61 5.99
CA LYS A 114 11.19 4.99 6.90
C LYS A 114 10.45 6.20 6.31
N PRO A 115 9.13 6.10 6.07
CA PRO A 115 8.36 7.21 5.51
C PRO A 115 8.28 8.36 6.52
N ARG A 116 8.23 9.58 6.00
CA ARG A 116 7.88 10.78 6.76
C ARG A 116 6.61 11.37 6.17
N PHE A 117 5.47 10.91 6.67
CA PHE A 117 4.19 11.51 6.32
C PHE A 117 4.05 12.85 7.07
N SER A 118 3.75 13.91 6.35
CA SER A 118 3.73 15.30 6.85
C SER A 118 2.50 15.62 7.70
N HIS A 119 1.48 14.76 7.68
CA HIS A 119 0.21 14.96 8.39
C HIS A 119 -0.17 13.70 9.16
N ASP A 120 -1.00 13.88 10.20
CA ASP A 120 -1.49 12.83 11.08
C ASP A 120 -2.63 12.03 10.42
N PHE A 121 -2.33 11.42 9.29
CA PHE A 121 -3.23 10.47 8.64
C PHE A 121 -3.15 9.12 9.35
N LYS A 122 -4.23 8.33 9.31
CA LYS A 122 -4.35 7.02 9.97
C LYS A 122 -3.54 5.92 9.27
N TRP A 123 -2.26 6.17 8.97
CA TRP A 123 -1.35 5.19 8.39
C TRP A 123 -1.05 4.07 9.37
N LYS A 124 -1.19 2.84 8.91
CA LYS A 124 -0.59 1.69 9.58
C LYS A 124 0.78 1.40 8.99
N ILE A 125 1.82 1.75 9.73
CA ILE A 125 3.22 1.66 9.29
C ILE A 125 3.90 0.44 9.91
N TYR A 126 4.46 -0.43 9.07
CA TYR A 126 5.15 -1.64 9.49
C TYR A 126 6.61 -1.66 9.01
N PRO A 127 7.59 -1.61 9.92
CA PRO A 127 8.97 -1.95 9.58
C PRO A 127 9.10 -3.45 9.33
N LEU A 128 9.82 -3.82 8.28
CA LEU A 128 10.19 -5.20 7.96
C LEU A 128 11.71 -5.33 8.14
N SER A 129 12.12 -6.31 8.92
CA SER A 129 13.52 -6.66 9.15
C SER A 129 13.58 -8.10 9.65
N ILE A 130 14.77 -8.71 9.53
CA ILE A 130 15.11 -9.86 10.37
C ILE A 130 15.26 -9.31 11.78
N ARG A 131 14.25 -9.53 12.62
CA ARG A 131 14.41 -9.47 14.07
C ARG A 131 14.15 -10.87 14.58
N GLU A 132 15.19 -11.47 15.12
CA GLU A 132 15.14 -12.64 15.99
C GLU A 132 14.28 -12.37 17.23
#